data_AF-A0AAW6AWJ5-F1
#
_entry.id   AF-A0AAW6AWJ5-F1
#
_cell.length_a   1.000
_cell.length_b   1.000
_cell.length_c   1.000
_cell.angle_alpha   90.00
_cell.angle_beta   90.00
_cell.angle_gamma   90.00
#
_symmetry.space_group_name_H-M   'P 1'
#
loop_
_entity.id
_entity.type
_entity.pdbx_description
1 polymer ?
#
loop_
_entity_poly.entity_id
_entity_poly.type
_entity_poly.pdbx_seq_one_letter_code
_entity_poly.pdbx_strand_id
1 'polypeptide(L)'
;MWQQPKTDWRENDFFNIQDYNRIKGNLIEIRSQALVLWPNFPFEEMGEDKTYQDYGFYADEINRFEANLDHIRTGTFPFVIGERQTFYDNQPFIDWRELNRIEEACRFIYNNIQSRINGRKKLAFTLNGGAF
;
A
#
# COMPACT_ATOMS: atom_id res chain seq x y z
N MET A 1 0.01 2.96 10.56
CA MET A 1 -1.33 3.57 10.68
C MET A 1 -1.73 4.08 9.31
N TRP A 2 -2.92 3.70 8.84
CA TRP A 2 -3.48 4.14 7.57
C TRP A 2 -3.66 5.66 7.52
N GLN A 3 -3.27 6.26 6.39
CA GLN A 3 -3.51 7.66 6.07
C GLN A 3 -4.26 7.75 4.74
N GLN A 4 -5.21 8.68 4.62
CA GLN A 4 -5.98 8.83 3.38
C GLN A 4 -5.04 9.15 2.20
N PRO A 5 -5.01 8.32 1.14
CA PRO A 5 -4.14 8.56 -0.02
C PRO A 5 -4.59 9.81 -0.79
N LYS A 6 -3.62 10.53 -1.37
CA LYS A 6 -3.89 11.66 -2.25
C LYS A 6 -4.11 11.13 -3.67
N THR A 7 -5.29 11.38 -4.23
CA THR A 7 -5.71 10.81 -5.54
C THR A 7 -6.10 11.90 -6.54
N ASP A 8 -5.77 13.15 -6.21
CA ASP A 8 -6.04 14.35 -6.97
C ASP A 8 -4.75 15.08 -7.35
N TRP A 9 -3.65 14.34 -7.51
CA TRP A 9 -2.37 14.88 -7.97
C TRP A 9 -2.53 15.60 -9.31
N ARG A 10 -1.90 16.77 -9.41
CA ARG A 10 -1.87 17.62 -10.61
C ARG A 10 -0.46 17.82 -11.12
N GLU A 11 -0.33 18.25 -12.36
CA GLU A 11 0.98 18.50 -13.02
C GLU A 11 1.90 19.45 -12.25
N ASN A 12 1.33 20.44 -11.55
CA ASN A 12 2.10 21.42 -10.77
C ASN A 12 2.27 21.03 -9.29
N ASP A 13 1.80 19.86 -8.88
CA ASP A 13 1.96 19.40 -7.51
C ASP A 13 3.36 18.85 -7.29
N PHE A 14 4.00 19.27 -6.19
CA PHE A 14 5.30 18.77 -5.79
C PHE A 14 5.16 17.53 -4.92
N PHE A 15 5.84 16.46 -5.30
CA PHE A 15 5.99 15.27 -4.46
C PHE A 15 7.02 15.54 -3.37
N ASN A 16 6.62 15.40 -2.10
CA ASN A 16 7.47 15.67 -0.95
C ASN A 16 7.65 14.43 -0.05
N ILE A 17 8.47 14.59 0.98
CA ILE A 17 8.83 13.51 1.91
C ILE A 17 7.61 12.99 2.68
N GLN A 18 6.64 13.86 3.00
CA GLN A 18 5.41 13.46 3.66
C GLN A 18 4.57 12.56 2.75
N ASP A 19 4.53 12.85 1.45
CA ASP A 19 3.84 12.00 0.47
C ASP A 19 4.52 10.64 0.33
N TYR A 20 5.85 10.61 0.25
CA TYR A 20 6.62 9.36 0.24
C TYR A 20 6.34 8.50 1.49
N ASN A 21 6.47 9.09 2.68
CA ASN A 21 6.23 8.37 3.93
C ASN A 21 4.76 7.93 4.07
N ARG A 22 3.82 8.72 3.53
CA ARG A 22 2.40 8.34 3.47
C ARG A 22 2.20 7.09 2.62
N ILE A 23 2.70 7.06 1.39
CA ILE A 23 2.54 5.92 0.47
C ILE A 23 3.20 4.67 1.07
N LYS A 24 4.44 4.80 1.55
CA LYS A 24 5.18 3.74 2.23
C LYS A 24 4.40 3.19 3.43
N GLY A 25 3.95 4.06 4.33
CA GLY A 25 3.19 3.67 5.51
C GLY A 25 1.87 2.97 5.16
N ASN A 26 1.20 3.42 4.10
CA ASN A 26 -0.02 2.81 3.59
C ASN A 26 0.21 1.40 3.02
N LEU A 27 1.29 1.18 2.26
CA LEU A 27 1.66 -0.15 1.77
C LEU A 27 1.96 -1.14 2.91
N ILE A 28 2.69 -0.68 3.95
CA ILE A 28 2.98 -1.49 5.15
C ILE A 28 1.70 -1.85 5.88
N GLU A 29 0.80 -0.89 6.06
CA GLU A 29 -0.49 -1.10 6.72
C GLU A 29 -1.38 -2.08 5.93
N ILE A 30 -1.49 -1.90 4.61
CA ILE A 30 -2.22 -2.81 3.72
C ILE A 30 -1.67 -4.23 3.84
N ARG A 31 -0.34 -4.40 3.82
CA ARG A 31 0.29 -5.71 4.01
C ARG A 31 -0.08 -6.30 5.36
N SER A 32 0.08 -5.54 6.45
CA SER A 32 -0.22 -6.01 7.80
C SER A 32 -1.66 -6.52 7.94
N GLN A 33 -2.63 -5.79 7.36
CA GLN A 33 -4.03 -6.19 7.36
C GLN A 33 -4.32 -7.36 6.41
N ALA A 34 -3.64 -7.41 5.26
CA ALA A 34 -3.75 -8.55 4.34
C ALA A 34 -3.30 -9.85 5.01
N LEU A 35 -2.24 -9.83 5.81
CA LEU A 35 -1.73 -11.02 6.54
C LEU A 35 -2.73 -11.59 7.58
N VAL A 36 -3.75 -10.82 7.99
CA VAL A 36 -4.84 -11.33 8.84
C VAL A 36 -5.79 -12.24 8.05
N LEU A 37 -5.89 -12.02 6.75
CA LEU A 37 -6.88 -12.64 5.87
C LEU A 37 -6.28 -13.66 4.90
N TRP A 38 -5.01 -13.49 4.53
CA TRP A 38 -4.27 -14.32 3.57
C TRP A 38 -2.94 -14.79 4.17
N PRO A 39 -2.34 -15.88 3.66
CA PRO A 39 -1.01 -16.32 4.04
C PRO A 39 0.07 -15.27 3.75
N ASN A 40 1.25 -15.45 4.33
CA ASN A 40 2.39 -14.58 4.06
C ASN A 40 2.78 -14.61 2.56
N PHE A 41 3.12 -13.43 2.05
CA PHE A 41 3.55 -13.22 0.67
C PHE A 41 4.83 -12.35 0.63
N PRO A 42 5.60 -12.39 -0.47
CA PRO A 42 6.80 -11.57 -0.63
C PRO A 42 6.50 -10.09 -0.46
N PHE A 43 7.41 -9.33 0.14
CA PHE A 43 7.28 -7.88 0.26
C PHE A 43 8.67 -7.31 0.55
N GLU A 44 9.06 -6.33 -0.23
CA GLU A 44 10.35 -5.67 -0.18
C GLU A 44 10.37 -4.61 0.92
N GLU A 45 11.48 -4.58 1.65
CA GLU A 45 11.69 -3.59 2.70
C GLU A 45 12.02 -2.22 2.07
N MET A 46 11.26 -1.20 2.47
CA MET A 46 11.36 0.17 1.96
C MET A 46 12.23 1.08 2.85
N GLY A 47 12.95 0.49 3.81
CA GLY A 47 13.85 1.22 4.74
C GLY A 47 13.13 2.06 5.79
N GLU A 48 13.88 2.98 6.41
CA GLU A 48 13.39 3.95 7.40
C GLU A 48 12.60 5.10 6.75
N ASP A 49 11.85 5.86 7.54
CA ASP A 49 11.11 7.02 7.02
C ASP A 49 12.08 8.11 6.60
N LYS A 50 11.81 8.72 5.44
CA LYS A 50 12.62 9.82 4.95
C LYS A 50 12.42 11.04 5.85
N THR A 51 13.50 11.78 6.04
CA THR A 51 13.59 13.05 6.76
C THR A 51 13.93 14.18 5.78
N TYR A 52 13.77 15.44 6.21
CA TYR A 52 14.17 16.60 5.38
C TYR A 52 15.66 16.67 5.07
N GLN A 53 16.48 15.83 5.71
CA GLN A 53 17.92 15.71 5.45
C GLN A 53 18.23 14.71 4.35
N ASP A 54 17.25 13.88 3.94
CA ASP A 54 17.41 12.91 2.87
C ASP A 54 17.29 13.60 1.52
N TYR A 55 18.38 13.59 0.77
CA TYR A 55 18.45 14.22 -0.54
C TYR A 55 17.68 13.38 -1.57
N GLY A 56 16.45 13.81 -1.85
CA GLY A 56 15.66 13.33 -2.97
C GLY A 56 15.10 11.91 -2.84
N PHE A 57 14.53 11.45 -3.94
CA PHE A 57 13.91 10.14 -4.09
C PHE A 57 14.66 9.40 -5.19
N TYR A 58 15.10 8.18 -4.90
CA TYR A 58 15.81 7.34 -5.85
C TYR A 58 14.83 6.49 -6.66
N ALA A 59 15.21 6.12 -7.88
CA ALA A 59 14.34 5.32 -8.75
C ALA A 59 14.08 3.92 -8.17
N ASP A 60 15.07 3.33 -7.50
CA ASP A 60 14.93 2.02 -6.85
C ASP A 60 13.91 2.07 -5.70
N GLU A 61 13.84 3.17 -4.95
CA GLU A 61 12.84 3.35 -3.88
C GLU A 61 11.41 3.36 -4.44
N ILE A 62 11.17 4.06 -5.54
CA ILE A 62 9.85 4.07 -6.19
C ILE A 62 9.54 2.71 -6.82
N ASN A 63 10.54 2.04 -7.40
CA ASN A 63 10.38 0.68 -7.91
C ASN A 63 9.99 -0.32 -6.81
N ARG A 64 10.43 -0.12 -5.56
CA ARG A 64 9.96 -0.93 -4.43
C ARG A 64 8.48 -0.72 -4.13
N PHE A 65 7.95 0.49 -4.35
CA PHE A 65 6.51 0.73 -4.22
C PHE A 65 5.72 -0.07 -5.25
N GLU A 66 6.16 -0.03 -6.50
CA GLU A 66 5.60 -0.81 -7.61
C GLU A 66 5.65 -2.32 -7.35
N ALA A 67 6.81 -2.83 -6.92
CA ALA A 67 7.00 -4.24 -6.60
C ALA A 67 6.10 -4.68 -5.44
N ASN A 68 6.03 -3.89 -4.37
CA ASN A 68 5.18 -4.19 -3.21
C ASN A 68 3.69 -4.16 -3.56
N LEU A 69 3.27 -3.24 -4.41
CA LEU A 69 1.89 -3.18 -4.88
C LEU A 69 1.52 -4.44 -5.69
N ASP A 70 2.42 -4.90 -6.56
CA ASP A 70 2.25 -6.13 -7.36
C ASP A 70 2.28 -7.40 -6.49
N HIS A 71 3.15 -7.43 -5.47
CA HIS A 71 3.18 -8.51 -4.49
C HIS A 71 1.90 -8.57 -3.65
N ILE A 72 1.38 -7.44 -3.19
CA ILE A 72 0.09 -7.37 -2.49
C ILE A 72 -1.02 -7.89 -3.40
N ARG A 73 -1.08 -7.44 -4.65
CA ARG A 73 -2.07 -7.90 -5.64
C ARG A 73 -2.01 -9.42 -5.83
N THR A 74 -0.82 -9.97 -6.02
CA THR A 74 -0.61 -11.41 -6.27
C THR A 74 -0.88 -12.25 -5.03
N GLY A 75 -0.49 -11.76 -3.85
CA GLY A 75 -0.65 -12.44 -2.57
C GLY A 75 -2.06 -12.38 -1.97
N THR A 76 -2.90 -11.44 -2.41
CA THR A 76 -4.26 -11.25 -1.87
C THR A 76 -5.34 -11.64 -2.87
N PHE A 77 -5.77 -10.70 -3.69
CA PHE A 77 -6.74 -10.85 -4.75
C PHE A 77 -6.27 -10.04 -5.95
N PRO A 78 -6.37 -10.56 -7.19
CA PRO A 78 -5.82 -9.91 -8.38
C PRO A 78 -6.69 -8.73 -8.83
N PHE A 79 -6.71 -7.66 -8.05
CA PHE A 79 -7.37 -6.42 -8.40
C PHE A 79 -6.77 -5.81 -9.67
N VAL A 80 -7.59 -5.14 -10.48
CA VAL A 80 -7.14 -4.38 -11.64
C VAL A 80 -6.68 -3.02 -11.14
N ILE A 81 -5.37 -2.82 -11.06
CA ILE A 81 -4.72 -1.63 -10.48
C ILE A 81 -3.84 -0.87 -11.49
N GLY A 82 -4.03 -1.15 -12.77
CA GLY A 82 -3.18 -0.66 -13.85
C GLY A 82 -1.93 -1.49 -14.08
N GLU A 83 -1.06 -1.00 -14.96
CA GLU A 83 0.20 -1.65 -15.34
C GLU A 83 1.33 -1.17 -14.43
N ARG A 84 2.21 -2.10 -14.05
CA ARG A 84 3.40 -1.78 -13.24
C ARG A 84 4.37 -0.98 -14.09
N GLN A 85 4.81 0.17 -13.59
CA GLN A 85 5.89 0.94 -14.22
C GLN A 85 7.26 0.57 -13.64
N THR A 86 8.33 0.94 -14.35
CA THR A 86 9.71 0.78 -13.88
C THR A 86 10.47 2.05 -14.16
N PHE A 87 11.06 2.60 -13.11
CA PHE A 87 11.81 3.84 -13.14
C PHE A 87 13.31 3.55 -13.21
N TYR A 88 14.02 4.42 -13.91
CA TYR A 88 15.47 4.34 -14.08
C TYR A 88 16.12 5.64 -13.63
N ASP A 89 17.35 5.55 -13.15
CA ASP A 89 18.12 6.74 -12.77
C ASP A 89 18.33 7.67 -13.98
N ASN A 90 18.36 8.98 -13.71
CA ASN A 90 18.49 10.04 -14.72
C ASN A 90 17.32 10.13 -15.73
N GLN A 91 16.18 9.51 -15.46
CA GLN A 91 14.92 9.74 -16.19
C GLN A 91 14.04 10.78 -15.49
N PRO A 92 13.04 11.34 -16.18
CA PRO A 92 12.02 12.16 -15.54
C PRO A 92 11.42 11.46 -14.32
N PHE A 93 11.23 12.22 -13.25
CA PHE A 93 10.60 11.72 -12.03
C PHE A 93 9.16 11.25 -12.31
N ILE A 94 8.62 10.41 -11.41
CA ILE A 94 7.25 9.88 -11.51
C ILE A 94 6.23 11.00 -11.78
N ASP A 95 5.35 10.79 -12.75
CA ASP A 95 4.33 11.76 -13.10
C ASP A 95 3.13 11.72 -12.13
N TRP A 96 2.36 12.80 -12.12
CA TRP A 96 1.18 12.91 -11.27
C TRP A 96 0.12 11.84 -11.58
N ARG A 97 0.09 11.31 -12.81
CA ARG A 97 -0.86 10.27 -13.22
C ARG A 97 -0.52 8.94 -12.57
N GLU A 98 0.76 8.63 -12.52
CA GLU A 98 1.27 7.42 -11.92
C GLU A 98 1.20 7.48 -10.39
N LEU A 99 1.44 8.65 -9.78
CA LEU A 99 1.13 8.88 -8.36
C LEU A 99 -0.34 8.63 -8.05
N ASN A 100 -1.26 9.18 -8.87
CA ASN A 100 -2.69 8.92 -8.72
C ASN A 100 -3.01 7.42 -8.84
N ARG A 101 -2.40 6.71 -9.81
CA ARG A 101 -2.60 5.26 -10.00
C ARG A 101 -2.16 4.47 -8.77
N ILE A 102 -0.97 4.72 -8.24
CA ILE A 102 -0.43 4.02 -7.06
C ILE A 102 -1.31 4.28 -5.83
N GLU A 103 -1.64 5.54 -5.57
CA GLU A 103 -2.44 5.92 -4.40
C GLU A 103 -3.89 5.44 -4.49
N GLU A 104 -4.48 5.44 -5.70
CA GLU A 104 -5.81 4.87 -5.96
C GLU A 104 -5.81 3.35 -5.79
N ALA A 105 -4.78 2.67 -6.28
CA ALA A 105 -4.60 1.24 -6.07
C ALA A 105 -4.49 0.89 -4.58
N CYS A 106 -3.70 1.65 -3.81
CA CYS A 106 -3.62 1.50 -2.36
C CYS A 106 -4.99 1.68 -1.70
N ARG A 107 -5.70 2.76 -2.03
CA ARG A 107 -7.06 3.04 -1.52
C ARG A 107 -8.03 1.91 -1.84
N PHE A 108 -8.02 1.42 -3.07
CA PHE A 108 -8.92 0.37 -3.53
C PHE A 108 -8.65 -0.95 -2.81
N ILE A 109 -7.39 -1.38 -2.74
CA ILE A 109 -7.01 -2.61 -2.03
C ILE A 109 -7.38 -2.50 -0.54
N TYR A 110 -7.04 -1.39 0.11
CA TYR A 110 -7.37 -1.15 1.51
C TYR A 110 -8.87 -1.28 1.79
N ASN A 111 -9.71 -0.61 0.98
CA ASN A 111 -11.17 -0.66 1.13
C ASN A 111 -11.71 -2.08 0.96
N ASN A 112 -11.17 -2.86 0.02
CA ASN A 112 -11.56 -4.26 -0.17
C ASN A 112 -11.17 -5.13 1.04
N ILE A 113 -9.96 -4.96 1.56
CA ILE A 113 -9.49 -5.67 2.76
C ILE A 113 -10.39 -5.34 3.95
N GLN A 114 -10.64 -4.06 4.21
CA GLN A 114 -11.52 -3.59 5.29
C GLN A 114 -12.94 -4.13 5.16
N SER A 115 -13.51 -4.08 3.95
CA SER A 115 -14.84 -4.65 3.68
C SER A 115 -14.89 -6.13 4.02
N ARG A 116 -13.80 -6.88 3.78
CA ARG A 116 -13.71 -8.31 4.07
C ARG A 116 -13.50 -8.59 5.56
N ILE A 117 -12.72 -7.76 6.27
CA ILE A 117 -12.56 -7.84 7.72
C ILE A 117 -13.90 -7.57 8.41
N ASN A 118 -14.59 -6.49 8.03
CA ASN A 118 -15.85 -6.07 8.65
C ASN A 118 -17.04 -6.94 8.22
N GLY A 119 -17.03 -7.46 6.99
CA GLY A 119 -18.08 -8.32 6.45
C GLY A 119 -18.01 -9.78 6.91
N ARG A 120 -16.90 -10.21 7.54
CA ARG A 120 -16.77 -11.55 8.12
C ARG A 120 -17.72 -11.71 9.30
N LYS A 121 -18.83 -12.41 9.07
CA LYS A 121 -19.74 -12.84 10.15
C LYS A 121 -18.98 -13.72 11.13
N LYS A 122 -18.78 -13.25 12.36
CA LYS A 122 -18.25 -14.06 13.46
C LYS A 122 -19.43 -14.80 14.10
N LEU A 123 -19.39 -16.13 14.11
CA LEU A 123 -20.37 -16.92 14.86
C LEU A 123 -20.10 -16.73 16.35
N ALA A 124 -21.05 -16.11 17.05
CA ALA A 124 -21.06 -16.13 18.50
C ALA A 124 -21.50 -17.53 18.94
N PHE A 125 -20.65 -18.23 19.71
CA PHE A 125 -21.06 -19.44 20.40
C PHE A 125 -20.76 -19.27 21.89
N THR A 126 -21.75 -19.63 22.71
CA THR A 126 -21.62 -19.63 24.17
C THR A 126 -21.27 -21.03 24.60
N LEU A 127 -20.08 -21.20 25.20
CA LEU A 127 -19.74 -22.44 25.90
C LEU A 127 -20.44 -22.38 27.26
N ASN A 128 -21.63 -22.98 27.37
CA ASN A 128 -22.22 -23.24 28.69
C ASN A 128 -21.31 -24.26 29.38
N GLY A 129 -20.50 -23.76 30.33
CA GLY A 129 -19.61 -24.57 31.14
C GLY A 129 -20.38 -25.73 31.77
N GLY A 130 -19.88 -26.94 31.56
CA GLY A 130 -20.45 -28.13 32.17
C GLY A 130 -20.49 -27.97 33.69
N ALA A 131 -21.65 -28.24 34.29
CA ALA A 131 -21.75 -28.40 35.72
C ALA A 131 -20.84 -29.58 36.12
N PHE A 132 -19.78 -29.28 36.86
CA PHE A 132 -18.93 -30.25 37.53
C PHE A 132 -19.59 -30.70 38.84
#